data_AF-R7RY29-F1
#
_entry.id   AF-R7RY29-F1
#
_cell.length_a   1.000
_cell.length_b   1.000
_cell.length_c   1.000
_cell.angle_alpha   90.00
_cell.angle_beta   90.00
_cell.angle_gamma   90.00
#
_symmetry.space_group_name_H-M   'P 1'
#
loop_
_entity.id
_entity.type
_entity.pdbx_description
1 polymer ?
#
loop_
_entity_poly.entity_id
_entity_poly.type
_entity_poly.pdbx_seq_one_letter_code
_entity_poly.pdbx_strand_id
1 'polypeptide(L)'
;MISFGRGQSGEALKKAVVVNLGDDTVILLGTKNGEIGVDVAEPKFPLAQGAKREFGQEGGVLRQKVILSQRLKVPPAIAQFSHTLDKNTATQLFKLLNKYRPETKQEKKARLDAAAAEGKEAHKDKKPLFAKYGLNHCVALIEAKKAALVVIAYDVDPIELLIFLPTLCRKMGVPYVIVKGKAREVKSEDERELATLVSAVKANFSDKYEESRRQWGGGLRGNKSKEMLRKRAKASG
;
A
#
# COMPACT_ATOMS: atom_id res chain seq x y z
N MET A 1 -27.48 -26.12 37.42
CA MET A 1 -26.77 -24.99 36.78
C MET A 1 -25.54 -25.56 36.08
N ILE A 2 -25.18 -25.07 34.89
CA ILE A 2 -24.18 -25.71 34.00
C ILE A 2 -22.76 -25.51 34.56
N SER A 3 -21.95 -26.58 34.61
CA SER A 3 -20.52 -26.54 34.96
C SER A 3 -19.69 -27.42 34.03
N PHE A 4 -18.58 -26.90 33.52
CA PHE A 4 -17.75 -27.52 32.47
C PHE A 4 -16.86 -28.66 32.98
N GLY A 5 -16.77 -29.74 32.20
CA GLY A 5 -15.66 -30.70 32.29
C GLY A 5 -14.51 -30.34 31.35
N ARG A 6 -13.26 -30.56 31.78
CA ARG A 6 -12.06 -30.56 30.93
C ARG A 6 -11.12 -31.69 31.37
N GLY A 7 -10.60 -32.46 30.42
CA GLY A 7 -9.66 -33.56 30.66
C GLY A 7 -8.25 -33.26 30.17
N GLN A 8 -7.28 -33.93 30.81
CA GLN A 8 -6.02 -34.52 30.29
C GLN A 8 -5.16 -33.68 29.30
N SER A 9 -3.96 -33.24 29.72
CA SER A 9 -2.65 -33.93 29.58
C SER A 9 -1.88 -33.47 28.32
N GLY A 10 -0.54 -33.50 28.23
CA GLY A 10 0.50 -33.78 29.23
C GLY A 10 1.83 -33.18 28.78
N GLU A 11 2.75 -32.94 29.72
CA GLU A 11 4.00 -32.21 29.50
C GLU A 11 5.14 -33.11 28.97
N ALA A 12 5.84 -32.69 27.91
CA ALA A 12 6.81 -33.54 27.22
C ALA A 12 8.17 -33.61 27.95
N LEU A 13 8.37 -34.69 28.71
CA LEU A 13 9.62 -35.00 29.43
C LEU A 13 10.84 -35.09 28.50
N LYS A 14 11.84 -34.23 28.75
CA LYS A 14 13.20 -34.40 28.25
C LYS A 14 13.89 -35.52 29.06
N LYS A 15 14.08 -36.71 28.49
CA LYS A 15 14.95 -37.74 29.10
C LYS A 15 16.40 -37.49 28.71
N ALA A 16 17.17 -36.95 29.65
CA ALA A 16 18.63 -37.11 29.67
C ALA A 16 18.95 -38.37 30.50
N VAL A 17 19.88 -39.20 30.02
CA VAL A 17 20.44 -40.30 30.82
C VAL A 17 21.81 -39.85 31.31
N VAL A 18 21.91 -39.64 32.62
CA VAL A 18 23.18 -39.37 33.30
C VAL A 18 23.73 -40.70 33.80
N VAL A 19 24.94 -41.07 33.37
CA VAL A 19 25.68 -42.22 33.91
C VAL A 19 26.91 -41.66 34.61
N ASN A 20 26.98 -41.82 35.93
CA ASN A 20 28.13 -41.39 36.73
C ASN A 20 29.17 -42.51 36.80
N LEU A 21 30.42 -42.20 36.48
CA LEU A 21 31.59 -43.08 36.60
C LEU A 21 32.82 -42.22 36.94
N GLY A 22 32.92 -41.81 38.21
CA GLY A 22 34.02 -40.97 38.70
C GLY A 22 33.93 -39.50 38.27
N ASP A 23 35.04 -38.78 38.47
CA ASP A 23 35.10 -37.30 38.45
C ASP A 23 35.01 -36.65 37.05
N ASP A 24 34.90 -37.43 35.96
CA ASP A 24 34.76 -36.90 34.59
C ASP A 24 33.31 -36.97 34.08
N THR A 25 32.63 -35.82 34.04
CA THR A 25 31.26 -35.70 33.51
C THR A 25 31.25 -35.60 31.98
N VAL A 26 31.04 -36.70 31.28
CA VAL A 26 30.92 -36.71 29.80
C VAL A 26 29.45 -36.55 29.35
N ILE A 27 29.12 -35.37 28.82
CA ILE A 27 27.78 -35.08 28.26
C ILE A 27 27.74 -35.44 26.77
N LEU A 28 27.11 -36.58 26.43
CA LEU A 28 26.86 -36.95 25.03
C LEU A 28 25.57 -36.30 24.50
N LEU A 29 25.71 -35.17 23.79
CA LEU A 29 24.63 -34.57 23.02
C LEU A 29 24.51 -35.24 21.64
N GLY A 30 23.61 -36.21 21.53
CA GLY A 30 23.31 -36.87 20.24
C GLY A 30 22.60 -35.95 19.25
N THR A 31 23.17 -35.78 18.05
CA THR A 31 22.55 -35.02 16.95
C THR A 31 21.44 -35.83 16.27
N LYS A 32 20.26 -35.22 16.09
CA LYS A 32 19.24 -35.79 15.21
C LYS A 32 19.60 -35.48 13.75
N ASN A 33 20.24 -36.42 13.09
CA ASN A 33 20.58 -36.32 11.68
C ASN A 33 19.29 -36.39 10.84
N GLY A 34 19.04 -35.36 10.04
CA GLY A 34 17.88 -35.27 9.15
C GLY A 34 18.16 -35.94 7.81
N GLU A 35 18.15 -37.27 7.78
CA GLU A 35 18.35 -38.06 6.56
C GLU A 35 17.02 -38.58 6.01
N ILE A 36 16.85 -38.52 4.69
CA ILE A 36 15.62 -38.92 4.00
C ILE A 36 15.55 -40.44 3.98
N GLY A 37 14.72 -41.04 4.83
CA GLY A 37 14.48 -42.49 4.83
C GLY A 37 14.17 -43.12 6.20
N VAL A 38 14.36 -42.40 7.31
CA VAL A 38 13.96 -42.87 8.64
C VAL A 38 12.60 -42.26 9.00
N ASP A 39 11.70 -43.07 9.58
CA ASP A 39 10.31 -42.72 9.92
C ASP A 39 10.21 -41.77 11.13
N VAL A 40 10.87 -40.62 11.00
CA VAL A 40 10.80 -39.50 11.92
C VAL A 40 9.63 -38.64 11.47
N ALA A 41 8.57 -38.61 12.27
CA ALA A 41 7.40 -37.75 12.04
C ALA A 41 7.86 -36.35 11.60
N GLU A 42 7.56 -36.00 10.33
CA GLU A 42 8.12 -34.81 9.71
C GLU A 42 7.89 -33.59 10.60
N PRO A 43 8.94 -32.81 10.94
CA PRO A 43 8.73 -31.57 11.67
C PRO A 43 7.77 -30.72 10.85
N LYS A 44 6.64 -30.32 11.46
CA LYS A 44 5.53 -29.61 10.80
C LYS A 44 5.98 -28.22 10.34
N PHE A 45 6.75 -28.16 9.26
CA PHE A 45 7.07 -26.92 8.57
C PHE A 45 5.75 -26.28 8.15
N PRO A 46 5.60 -24.95 8.27
CA PRO A 46 4.42 -24.28 7.76
C PRO A 46 4.36 -24.48 6.23
N LEU A 47 3.46 -25.36 5.78
CA LEU A 47 3.26 -25.79 4.39
C LEU A 47 2.87 -24.66 3.41
N ALA A 48 2.95 -23.40 3.84
CA ALA A 48 2.56 -22.20 3.13
C ALA A 48 3.16 -22.06 1.72
N GLN A 49 4.31 -22.68 1.41
CA GLN A 49 4.87 -22.68 0.04
C GLN A 49 4.58 -23.95 -0.77
N GLY A 50 4.39 -25.10 -0.12
CA GLY A 50 4.25 -26.41 -0.76
C GLY A 50 2.81 -26.90 -0.93
N ALA A 51 1.88 -26.42 -0.10
CA ALA A 51 0.46 -26.68 -0.30
C ALA A 51 0.02 -26.20 -1.68
N LYS A 52 -0.76 -27.03 -2.40
CA LYS A 52 -1.71 -26.53 -3.39
C LYS A 52 -2.60 -25.54 -2.65
N ARG A 53 -2.25 -24.26 -2.70
CA ARG A 53 -3.09 -23.21 -2.15
C ARG A 53 -4.34 -23.18 -2.99
N GLU A 54 -5.42 -23.76 -2.47
CA GLU A 54 -6.79 -23.55 -2.91
C GLU A 54 -7.19 -22.11 -2.58
N PHE A 55 -6.48 -21.17 -3.19
CA PHE A 55 -7.05 -19.87 -3.46
C PHE A 55 -8.29 -20.14 -4.32
N GLY A 56 -9.47 -19.76 -3.82
CA GLY A 56 -10.68 -19.73 -4.64
C GLY A 56 -10.39 -19.03 -5.96
N GLN A 57 -11.07 -19.43 -7.04
CA GLN A 57 -10.66 -19.17 -8.43
C GLN A 57 -10.26 -17.69 -8.67
N GLU A 58 -11.00 -16.75 -8.07
CA GLU A 58 -10.74 -15.31 -8.05
C GLU A 58 -9.34 -14.91 -7.54
N GLY A 59 -8.88 -15.48 -6.42
CA GLY A 59 -7.58 -15.18 -5.81
C GLY A 59 -6.41 -15.64 -6.67
N GLY A 60 -6.60 -16.72 -7.43
CA GLY A 60 -5.67 -17.15 -8.48
C GLY A 60 -5.56 -16.12 -9.60
N VAL A 61 -6.70 -15.69 -10.15
CA VAL A 61 -6.80 -14.70 -11.23
C VAL A 61 -6.20 -13.35 -10.84
N LEU A 62 -6.50 -12.83 -9.64
CA LEU A 62 -5.94 -11.57 -9.15
C LEU A 62 -4.41 -11.64 -9.03
N ARG A 63 -3.87 -12.75 -8.53
CA ARG A 63 -2.42 -12.97 -8.44
C ARG A 63 -1.78 -13.10 -9.82
N GLN A 64 -2.43 -13.76 -10.76
CA GLN A 64 -1.98 -13.85 -12.16
C GLN A 64 -1.98 -12.48 -12.84
N LYS A 65 -3.03 -11.65 -12.67
CA LYS A 65 -3.11 -10.25 -13.15
C LYS A 65 -1.89 -9.44 -12.68
N VAL A 66 -1.56 -9.49 -11.39
CA VAL A 66 -0.37 -8.80 -10.83
C VAL A 66 0.95 -9.34 -11.40
N ILE A 67 1.09 -10.66 -11.55
CA ILE A 67 2.29 -11.26 -12.13
C ILE A 67 2.45 -10.86 -13.61
N LEU A 68 1.36 -10.88 -14.39
CA LEU A 68 1.37 -10.48 -15.80
C LEU A 68 1.82 -9.03 -15.95
N SER A 69 1.28 -8.09 -15.17
CA SER A 69 1.71 -6.68 -15.19
C SER A 69 3.19 -6.47 -14.80
N GLN A 70 3.80 -7.37 -14.03
CA GLN A 70 5.25 -7.31 -13.74
C GLN A 70 6.12 -7.91 -14.85
N ARG A 71 5.58 -8.88 -15.61
CA ARG A 71 6.31 -9.69 -16.61
C ARG A 71 6.24 -9.06 -18.00
N LEU A 72 5.06 -8.58 -18.39
CA LEU A 72 4.83 -7.86 -19.63
C LEU A 72 5.50 -6.49 -19.60
N LYS A 73 5.74 -5.91 -20.78
CA LYS A 73 6.29 -4.56 -20.92
C LYS A 73 5.12 -3.57 -20.85
N VAL A 74 5.06 -2.79 -19.77
CA VAL A 74 3.94 -1.88 -19.47
C VAL A 74 4.21 -0.51 -20.09
N PRO A 75 3.27 0.06 -20.89
CA PRO A 75 3.43 1.39 -21.45
C PRO A 75 3.65 2.48 -20.38
N PRO A 76 4.43 3.53 -20.67
CA PRO A 76 4.75 4.60 -19.70
C PRO A 76 3.51 5.28 -19.11
N ALA A 77 2.44 5.44 -19.92
CA ALA A 77 1.17 6.02 -19.47
C ALA A 77 0.47 5.23 -18.35
N ILE A 78 0.77 3.93 -18.20
CA ILE A 78 0.29 3.08 -17.11
C ILE A 78 1.39 2.92 -16.04
N ALA A 79 2.66 2.79 -16.46
CA ALA A 79 3.79 2.64 -15.55
C ALA A 79 3.93 3.80 -14.55
N GLN A 80 3.61 5.04 -14.96
CA GLN A 80 3.62 6.22 -14.07
C GLN A 80 2.82 6.02 -12.77
N PHE A 81 1.72 5.25 -12.78
CA PHE A 81 0.93 4.97 -11.57
C PHE A 81 1.63 4.03 -10.57
N SER A 82 2.67 3.31 -10.99
CA SER A 82 3.52 2.52 -10.09
C SER A 82 4.50 3.39 -9.30
N HIS A 83 4.78 4.61 -9.76
CA HIS A 83 5.64 5.58 -9.08
C HIS A 83 4.78 6.40 -8.11
N THR A 84 4.58 5.88 -6.90
CA THR A 84 3.82 6.57 -5.85
C THR A 84 4.71 7.38 -4.93
N LEU A 85 4.16 8.42 -4.31
CA LEU A 85 4.78 9.16 -3.22
C LEU A 85 5.21 8.20 -2.09
N ASP A 86 6.32 8.52 -1.43
CA ASP A 86 6.81 7.77 -0.28
C ASP A 86 5.83 7.83 0.90
N LYS A 87 5.96 6.87 1.83
CA LYS A 87 5.03 6.71 2.96
C LYS A 87 5.06 7.90 3.94
N ASN A 88 6.20 8.58 4.07
CA ASN A 88 6.41 9.60 5.07
C ASN A 88 5.75 10.90 4.60
N THR A 89 6.04 11.33 3.37
CA THR A 89 5.39 12.48 2.74
C THR A 89 3.90 12.21 2.50
N ALA A 90 3.50 10.98 2.16
CA ALA A 90 2.08 10.62 2.05
C ALA A 90 1.33 10.76 3.39
N THR A 91 1.98 10.46 4.51
CA THR A 91 1.38 10.64 5.85
C THR A 91 1.17 12.13 6.16
N GLN A 92 2.11 13.00 5.80
CA GLN A 92 1.97 14.46 5.93
C GLN A 92 0.85 15.00 5.02
N LEU A 93 0.81 14.56 3.76
CA LEU A 93 -0.24 14.93 2.81
C LEU A 93 -1.64 14.54 3.30
N PHE A 94 -1.83 13.32 3.81
CA PHE A 94 -3.12 12.94 4.37
C PHE A 94 -3.46 13.72 5.63
N LYS A 95 -2.48 14.02 6.51
CA LYS A 95 -2.72 14.92 7.66
C LYS A 95 -3.34 16.25 7.22
N LEU A 96 -2.76 16.89 6.20
CA LEU A 96 -3.26 18.13 5.61
C LEU A 96 -4.66 18.00 4.98
N LEU A 97 -4.95 16.92 4.26
CA LEU A 97 -6.23 16.78 3.53
C LEU A 97 -7.44 16.59 4.46
N ASN A 98 -7.25 15.94 5.60
CA ASN A 98 -8.31 15.69 6.57
C ASN A 98 -8.81 16.96 7.28
N LYS A 99 -7.99 18.02 7.29
CA LYS A 99 -8.34 19.36 7.77
C LYS A 99 -9.50 19.96 6.96
N TYR A 100 -9.55 19.65 5.67
CA TYR A 100 -10.51 20.18 4.70
C TYR A 100 -11.60 19.16 4.31
N ARG A 101 -11.93 18.21 5.19
CA ARG A 101 -12.95 17.19 4.91
C ARG A 101 -14.32 17.84 4.65
N PRO A 102 -15.06 17.44 3.59
CA PRO A 102 -16.43 17.89 3.40
C PRO A 102 -17.34 17.42 4.54
N GLU A 103 -18.27 18.29 4.96
CA GLU A 103 -19.31 18.00 5.94
C GLU A 103 -20.11 16.74 5.59
N THR A 104 -20.49 15.97 6.61
CA THR A 104 -21.49 14.92 6.49
C THR A 104 -22.87 15.49 6.19
N LYS A 105 -23.78 14.64 5.69
CA LYS A 105 -25.17 15.04 5.44
C LYS A 105 -25.90 15.53 6.70
N GLN A 106 -25.53 15.00 7.88
CA GLN A 106 -26.13 15.35 9.16
C GLN A 106 -25.66 16.74 9.63
N GLU A 107 -24.34 16.99 9.65
CA GLU A 107 -23.77 18.31 9.97
C GLU A 107 -24.25 19.39 9.00
N LYS A 108 -24.30 19.07 7.69
CA LYS A 108 -24.84 19.97 6.68
C LYS A 108 -26.32 20.31 6.94
N LYS A 109 -27.13 19.32 7.35
CA LYS A 109 -28.54 19.56 7.71
C LYS A 109 -28.62 20.45 8.95
N ALA A 110 -27.91 20.10 10.03
CA ALA A 110 -27.89 20.88 11.26
C ALA A 110 -27.46 22.35 11.03
N ARG A 111 -26.47 22.61 10.18
CA ARG A 111 -26.10 24.00 9.81
C ARG A 111 -27.21 24.70 9.04
N LEU A 112 -27.90 24.02 8.12
CA LEU A 112 -29.00 24.63 7.35
C LEU A 112 -30.22 24.89 8.26
N ASP A 113 -30.53 23.98 9.18
CA ASP A 113 -31.60 24.12 10.17
C ASP A 113 -31.28 25.29 11.13
N ALA A 114 -30.03 25.42 11.61
CA ALA A 114 -29.58 26.55 12.44
C ALA A 114 -29.62 27.90 11.69
N ALA A 115 -29.07 27.95 10.46
CA ALA A 115 -29.09 29.16 9.64
C ALA A 115 -30.51 29.57 9.20
N ALA A 116 -31.47 28.63 9.16
CA ALA A 116 -32.88 28.93 8.94
C ALA A 116 -33.54 29.50 10.22
N ALA A 117 -33.11 29.07 11.41
CA ALA A 117 -33.60 29.58 12.68
C ALA A 117 -33.10 31.00 13.02
N GLU A 118 -31.88 31.37 12.59
CA GLU A 118 -31.26 32.67 12.87
C GLU A 118 -31.77 33.84 12.00
N GLY A 119 -32.65 33.58 11.02
CA GLY A 119 -33.50 34.62 10.42
C GLY A 119 -32.81 35.69 9.55
N LYS A 120 -32.52 35.34 8.29
CA LYS A 120 -32.37 36.24 7.12
C LYS A 120 -31.35 37.40 7.12
N GLU A 121 -30.62 37.70 8.20
CA GLU A 121 -29.36 38.45 8.12
C GLU A 121 -28.21 37.44 7.92
N ALA A 122 -28.27 36.70 6.81
CA ALA A 122 -27.32 35.62 6.52
C ALA A 122 -25.92 36.19 6.31
N HIS A 123 -25.12 36.15 7.38
CA HIS A 123 -23.75 36.64 7.41
C HIS A 123 -22.97 36.13 6.18
N LYS A 124 -22.19 37.04 5.58
CA LYS A 124 -21.24 36.75 4.49
C LYS A 124 -20.01 35.98 5.00
N ASP A 125 -20.22 35.06 5.93
CA ASP A 125 -19.16 34.24 6.50
C ASP A 125 -18.58 33.37 5.40
N LYS A 126 -17.25 33.39 5.33
CA LYS A 126 -16.49 32.74 4.27
C LYS A 126 -16.77 31.25 4.34
N LYS A 127 -17.56 30.76 3.37
CA LYS A 127 -17.96 29.36 3.27
C LYS A 127 -16.72 28.46 3.46
N PRO A 128 -16.74 27.51 4.42
CA PRO A 128 -15.56 26.72 4.76
C PRO A 128 -14.95 26.07 3.51
N LEU A 129 -13.63 26.14 3.41
CA LEU A 129 -12.89 25.59 2.29
C LEU A 129 -12.85 24.07 2.45
N PHE A 130 -13.15 23.34 1.39
CA PHE A 130 -13.22 21.87 1.41
C PHE A 130 -12.37 21.28 0.29
N ALA A 131 -11.71 20.16 0.59
CA ALA A 131 -11.08 19.27 -0.37
C ALA A 131 -12.14 18.85 -1.39
N LYS A 132 -11.89 19.18 -2.66
CA LYS A 132 -12.80 18.90 -3.76
C LYS A 132 -12.54 17.49 -4.27
N TYR A 133 -13.61 16.72 -4.46
CA TYR A 133 -13.57 15.31 -4.82
C TYR A 133 -14.51 15.01 -5.98
N GLY A 134 -14.28 13.88 -6.65
CA GLY A 134 -15.00 13.47 -7.86
C GLY A 134 -14.30 13.96 -9.14
N LEU A 135 -14.13 13.06 -10.10
CA LEU A 135 -13.32 13.27 -11.31
C LEU A 135 -13.73 14.55 -12.07
N ASN A 136 -15.01 14.70 -12.40
CA ASN A 136 -15.54 15.81 -13.19
C ASN A 136 -15.27 17.17 -12.53
N HIS A 137 -15.41 17.25 -11.21
CA HIS A 137 -15.17 18.49 -10.45
C HIS A 137 -13.67 18.78 -10.31
N CYS A 138 -12.83 17.76 -10.20
CA CYS A 138 -11.38 17.94 -10.22
C CYS A 138 -10.88 18.43 -11.58
N VAL A 139 -11.35 17.82 -12.68
CA VAL A 139 -11.00 18.22 -14.07
C VAL A 139 -11.35 19.69 -14.31
N ALA A 140 -12.60 20.11 -14.03
CA ALA A 140 -13.03 21.50 -14.19
C ALA A 140 -12.19 22.51 -13.38
N LEU A 141 -11.67 22.12 -12.20
CA LEU A 141 -10.79 22.99 -11.40
C LEU A 141 -9.35 23.05 -11.93
N ILE A 142 -8.85 21.96 -12.51
CA ILE A 142 -7.53 21.91 -13.17
C ILE A 142 -7.57 22.78 -14.43
N GLU A 143 -8.62 22.67 -15.22
CA GLU A 143 -8.84 23.50 -16.42
C GLU A 143 -9.02 24.98 -16.06
N ALA A 144 -9.75 25.28 -15.00
CA ALA A 144 -9.86 26.64 -14.47
C ALA A 144 -8.59 27.16 -13.76
N LYS A 145 -7.53 26.35 -13.61
CA LYS A 145 -6.31 26.63 -12.84
C LYS A 145 -6.56 27.07 -11.39
N LYS A 146 -7.66 26.61 -10.78
CA LYS A 146 -8.07 26.92 -9.39
C LYS A 146 -7.62 25.86 -8.38
N ALA A 147 -7.03 24.76 -8.85
CA ALA A 147 -6.48 23.71 -8.00
C ALA A 147 -5.03 24.03 -7.58
N ALA A 148 -4.75 24.03 -6.28
CA ALA A 148 -3.39 24.22 -5.75
C ALA A 148 -2.54 22.93 -5.80
N LEU A 149 -3.17 21.76 -5.65
CA LEU A 149 -2.54 20.44 -5.66
C LEU A 149 -3.58 19.38 -6.09
N VAL A 150 -3.20 18.43 -6.93
CA VAL A 150 -4.05 17.31 -7.36
C VAL A 150 -3.52 15.98 -6.81
N VAL A 151 -4.36 15.24 -6.11
CA VAL A 151 -4.00 13.95 -5.51
C VAL A 151 -4.69 12.83 -6.29
N ILE A 152 -3.89 11.91 -6.81
CA ILE A 152 -4.31 10.82 -7.71
C ILE A 152 -4.10 9.50 -6.97
N ALA A 153 -5.12 8.65 -6.90
CA ALA A 153 -4.99 7.30 -6.36
C ALA A 153 -4.41 6.35 -7.41
N TYR A 154 -3.48 5.48 -7.03
CA TYR A 154 -2.86 4.49 -7.92
C TYR A 154 -3.76 3.28 -8.24
N ASP A 155 -4.77 3.01 -7.41
CA ASP A 155 -5.58 1.79 -7.35
C ASP A 155 -7.05 2.05 -7.76
N VAL A 156 -7.23 2.74 -8.87
CA VAL A 156 -8.55 2.90 -9.50
C VAL A 156 -8.70 1.89 -10.63
N ASP A 157 -9.70 1.04 -10.49
CA ASP A 157 -10.23 0.14 -11.53
C ASP A 157 -11.62 0.71 -11.89
N PRO A 158 -11.91 1.14 -13.13
CA PRO A 158 -11.04 1.16 -14.32
C PRO A 158 -10.01 2.31 -14.32
N ILE A 159 -8.82 2.07 -14.92
CA ILE A 159 -7.66 3.00 -14.91
C ILE A 159 -7.78 4.13 -15.94
N GLU A 160 -8.59 3.91 -16.98
CA GLU A 160 -8.92 4.82 -18.07
C GLU A 160 -9.42 6.17 -17.57
N LEU A 161 -10.09 6.18 -16.40
CA LEU A 161 -10.60 7.37 -15.73
C LEU A 161 -9.50 8.33 -15.23
N LEU A 162 -8.28 7.85 -15.00
CA LEU A 162 -7.18 8.67 -14.47
C LEU A 162 -6.01 8.84 -15.45
N ILE A 163 -5.92 8.03 -16.51
CA ILE A 163 -4.73 7.97 -17.38
C ILE A 163 -4.35 9.33 -18.01
N PHE A 164 -5.34 10.21 -18.24
CA PHE A 164 -5.13 11.54 -18.80
C PHE A 164 -4.77 12.61 -17.74
N LEU A 165 -5.06 12.40 -16.45
CA LEU A 165 -4.92 13.43 -15.42
C LEU A 165 -3.48 13.94 -15.23
N PRO A 166 -2.43 13.10 -15.15
CA PRO A 166 -1.04 13.59 -15.06
C PRO A 166 -0.69 14.51 -16.24
N THR A 167 -1.19 14.18 -17.43
CA THR A 167 -0.95 14.96 -18.66
C THR A 167 -1.68 16.31 -18.64
N LEU A 168 -2.92 16.33 -18.11
CA LEU A 168 -3.74 17.53 -17.95
C LEU A 168 -3.16 18.47 -16.88
N CYS A 169 -2.77 17.94 -15.72
CA CYS A 169 -2.15 18.70 -14.64
C CYS A 169 -0.89 19.42 -15.13
N ARG A 170 0.00 18.70 -15.87
CA ARG A 170 1.17 19.32 -16.49
C ARG A 170 0.80 20.39 -17.52
N LYS A 171 -0.15 20.14 -18.41
CA LYS A 171 -0.59 21.12 -19.43
C LYS A 171 -1.10 22.41 -18.80
N MET A 172 -1.79 22.32 -17.67
CA MET A 172 -2.35 23.47 -16.95
C MET A 172 -1.40 24.11 -15.93
N GLY A 173 -0.23 23.50 -15.68
CA GLY A 173 0.77 23.99 -14.71
C GLY A 173 0.45 23.65 -13.24
N VAL A 174 -0.48 22.73 -12.99
CA VAL A 174 -0.93 22.33 -11.65
C VAL A 174 -0.08 21.16 -11.14
N PRO A 175 0.50 21.23 -9.93
CA PRO A 175 1.27 20.11 -9.37
C PRO A 175 0.33 18.94 -9.03
N TYR A 176 0.80 17.72 -9.30
CA TYR A 176 0.05 16.49 -9.04
C TYR A 176 0.92 15.45 -8.33
N VAL A 177 0.27 14.58 -7.55
CA VAL A 177 0.92 13.51 -6.80
C VAL A 177 0.14 12.22 -6.92
N ILE A 178 0.85 11.10 -7.09
CA ILE A 178 0.23 9.76 -7.14
C ILE A 178 0.47 9.08 -5.78
N VAL A 179 -0.58 8.59 -5.13
CA VAL A 179 -0.53 8.08 -3.76
C VAL A 179 -1.01 6.63 -3.67
N LYS A 180 -0.37 5.87 -2.80
CA LYS A 180 -0.67 4.45 -2.60
C LYS A 180 -1.87 4.25 -1.65
N GLY A 181 -3.06 4.23 -2.21
CA GLY A 181 -4.30 3.75 -1.57
C GLY A 181 -5.39 4.81 -1.44
N LYS A 182 -6.65 4.37 -1.45
CA LYS A 182 -7.82 5.19 -1.12
C LYS A 182 -7.94 5.43 0.40
N ALA A 183 -7.34 6.55 0.84
CA ALA A 183 -7.57 7.28 2.11
C ALA A 183 -7.08 6.69 3.46
N ARG A 184 -6.61 7.60 4.34
CA ARG A 184 -6.57 7.50 5.82
C ARG A 184 -6.76 8.89 6.46
N GLU A 185 -7.26 8.94 7.70
CA GLU A 185 -7.83 10.14 8.39
C GLU A 185 -6.84 10.93 9.30
N VAL A 186 -7.30 12.01 9.99
CA VAL A 186 -6.62 12.85 11.04
C VAL A 186 -5.47 13.77 10.53
N LYS A 187 -5.26 15.07 10.87
CA LYS A 187 -5.99 16.18 11.55
C LYS A 187 -5.34 17.56 11.19
N SER A 188 -5.86 18.68 11.72
CA SER A 188 -5.57 20.14 11.55
C SER A 188 -4.15 20.63 11.98
N GLU A 189 -3.57 21.83 11.64
CA GLU A 189 -3.98 23.14 11.02
C GLU A 189 -2.81 23.85 10.19
N ASP A 190 -2.61 23.73 8.84
CA ASP A 190 -1.39 24.32 8.17
C ASP A 190 -1.46 24.79 6.69
N GLU A 191 -1.01 26.04 6.41
CA GLU A 191 -0.72 26.54 5.05
C GLU A 191 0.78 26.42 4.67
N ARG A 192 1.69 26.54 5.65
CA ARG A 192 3.14 26.39 5.44
C ARG A 192 3.56 24.95 5.10
N GLU A 193 2.88 23.95 5.67
CA GLU A 193 3.08 22.55 5.29
C GLU A 193 2.68 22.31 3.82
N LEU A 194 1.59 22.93 3.34
CA LEU A 194 1.15 22.78 1.95
C LEU A 194 2.22 23.28 0.96
N ALA A 195 2.83 24.44 1.23
CA ALA A 195 3.91 24.96 0.38
C ALA A 195 5.11 24.01 0.30
N THR A 196 5.51 23.44 1.46
CA THR A 196 6.60 22.44 1.55
C THR A 196 6.23 21.14 0.82
N LEU A 197 5.00 20.66 0.96
CA LEU A 197 4.51 19.48 0.26
C LEU A 197 4.43 19.71 -1.25
N VAL A 198 3.99 20.89 -1.70
CA VAL A 198 3.93 21.24 -3.13
C VAL A 198 5.33 21.28 -3.76
N SER A 199 6.35 21.82 -3.09
CA SER A 199 7.72 21.80 -3.61
C SER A 199 8.28 20.37 -3.72
N ALA A 200 8.09 19.54 -2.68
CA ALA A 200 8.50 18.13 -2.68
C ALA A 200 7.76 17.28 -3.73
N VAL A 201 6.47 17.57 -3.98
CA VAL A 201 5.67 16.93 -5.03
C VAL A 201 6.14 17.35 -6.42
N LYS A 202 6.35 18.66 -6.64
CA LYS A 202 6.73 19.19 -7.95
C LYS A 202 8.04 18.57 -8.45
N ALA A 203 9.05 18.52 -7.59
CA ALA A 203 10.36 17.91 -7.86
C ALA A 203 10.29 16.39 -8.11
N ASN A 204 9.25 15.70 -7.64
CA ASN A 204 9.10 14.25 -7.79
C ASN A 204 8.19 13.82 -8.95
N PHE A 205 7.22 14.65 -9.34
CA PHE A 205 6.21 14.29 -10.34
C PHE A 205 6.20 15.23 -11.54
N SER A 206 6.02 16.53 -11.31
CA SER A 206 5.85 17.51 -12.39
C SER A 206 7.13 17.72 -13.20
N ASP A 207 8.26 17.83 -12.52
CA ASP A 207 9.56 18.09 -13.16
C ASP A 207 10.13 16.82 -13.82
N LYS A 208 9.87 15.64 -13.21
CA LYS A 208 10.27 14.31 -13.73
C LYS A 208 9.31 13.71 -14.77
N TYR A 209 8.30 14.46 -15.21
CA TYR A 209 7.29 13.96 -16.13
C TYR A 209 7.87 13.48 -17.48
N GLU A 210 8.87 14.18 -18.05
CA GLU A 210 9.48 13.78 -19.33
C GLU A 210 10.27 12.47 -19.23
N GLU A 211 10.90 12.21 -18.09
CA GLU A 211 11.55 10.93 -17.80
C GLU A 211 10.49 9.82 -17.64
N SER A 212 9.46 10.09 -16.84
CA SER A 212 8.34 9.17 -16.59
C SER A 212 7.58 8.79 -17.87
N ARG A 213 7.45 9.72 -18.82
CA ARG A 213 6.86 9.48 -20.15
C ARG A 213 7.70 8.54 -21.02
N ARG A 214 9.01 8.43 -20.79
CA ARG A 214 9.94 7.57 -21.54
C ARG A 214 10.18 6.23 -20.84
N GLN A 215 9.96 6.17 -19.53
CA GLN A 215 10.20 4.98 -18.71
C GLN A 215 9.09 3.94 -18.89
N TRP A 216 9.43 2.82 -19.54
CA TRP A 216 8.56 1.65 -19.62
C TRP A 216 8.60 0.86 -18.30
N GLY A 217 7.44 0.36 -17.89
CA GLY A 217 7.31 -0.51 -16.71
C GLY A 217 7.43 -2.00 -17.04
N GLY A 218 7.46 -2.82 -15.99
CA GLY A 218 7.42 -4.28 -16.11
C GLY A 218 8.69 -4.88 -16.74
N GLY A 219 8.52 -5.92 -17.56
CA GLY A 219 9.64 -6.66 -18.18
C GLY A 219 10.53 -7.44 -17.19
N LEU A 220 10.12 -7.57 -15.92
CA LEU A 220 10.92 -8.18 -14.87
C LEU A 220 10.83 -9.70 -14.94
N ARG A 221 11.96 -10.41 -15.06
CA ARG A 221 12.01 -11.88 -14.89
C ARG A 221 11.75 -12.28 -13.44
N GLY A 222 11.15 -13.46 -13.22
CA GLY A 222 10.88 -14.00 -11.88
C GLY A 222 12.14 -14.46 -11.15
N ASN A 223 12.10 -14.50 -9.81
CA ASN A 223 13.27 -14.77 -8.95
C ASN A 223 14.03 -16.04 -9.33
N LYS A 224 13.34 -17.18 -9.52
CA LYS A 224 13.97 -18.45 -9.95
C LYS A 224 14.79 -18.29 -11.25
N SER A 225 14.29 -17.52 -12.22
CA SER A 225 14.99 -17.24 -13.48
C SER A 225 16.17 -16.28 -13.27
N LYS A 226 16.00 -15.23 -12.46
CA LYS A 226 17.09 -14.30 -12.10
C LYS A 226 18.23 -15.03 -11.37
N GLU A 227 17.92 -15.92 -10.44
CA GLU A 227 18.91 -16.71 -9.70
C GLU A 227 19.65 -17.71 -10.59
N MET A 228 18.95 -18.40 -11.49
CA MET A 228 19.59 -19.30 -12.46
C MET A 228 20.54 -18.54 -13.38
N LEU A 229 20.15 -17.37 -13.89
CA LEU A 229 21.02 -16.50 -14.68
C LEU A 229 22.20 -15.97 -13.87
N ARG A 230 22.01 -15.59 -12.59
CA ARG A 230 23.09 -15.17 -11.70
C ARG A 230 24.09 -16.30 -11.43
N LYS A 231 23.61 -17.55 -11.27
CA LYS A 231 24.47 -18.73 -11.13
C LYS A 231 25.28 -18.99 -12.39
N ARG A 232 24.66 -18.91 -13.58
CA ARG A 232 25.36 -19.05 -14.87
C ARG A 232 26.42 -17.96 -15.07
N ALA A 233 26.07 -16.70 -14.84
CA ALA A 233 27.02 -15.59 -14.95
C ALA A 233 28.26 -15.76 -14.04
N LYS A 234 28.05 -16.21 -12.79
CA LYS A 234 29.11 -16.56 -11.83
C LYS A 234 29.93 -17.82 -12.17
N ALA A 235 29.55 -18.56 -13.21
CA ALA A 235 30.26 -19.75 -13.69
C ALA A 235 30.84 -19.55 -15.10
N SER A 236 30.70 -18.34 -15.66
CA SER A 236 31.20 -17.95 -16.99
C SER A 236 32.26 -16.84 -16.92
N GLY A 237 32.72 -16.52 -15.71
CA GLY A 237 33.77 -15.57 -15.34
C GLY A 237 34.15 -15.78 -13.88
#